data_AF-A0A2G2EEG7-F1
#
_entry.id   AF-A0A2G2EEG7-F1
#
_cell.length_a   1.000
_cell.length_b   1.000
_cell.length_c   1.000
_cell.angle_alpha   90.00
_cell.angle_beta   90.00
_cell.angle_gamma   90.00
#
_symmetry.space_group_name_H-M   'P 1'
#
loop_
_entity.id
_entity.type
_entity.pdbx_description
1 polymer ?
#
loop_
_entity_poly.entity_id
_entity_poly.type
_entity_poly.pdbx_seq_one_letter_code
_entity_poly.pdbx_strand_id
1 'polypeptide(L)'
;MIKPENICGKRILISPLNWGMGHVARCIGLIHQLQGQGNELFVACDKNQEAVFREYFKDLIIIPHEGYPFHFGGKGHFGWDLLSRSRSLRSRMKNEREEVKQIVLDNSIDFVISDHRYGFISSEVPSIFMTHQVNLPIKWYEKGVGILHWKLMKRFTFIWVLDDEKSSLAGKLSANCPENGCYIGPYSRFSVYTDQVEKKIDHVLVASGPNIYAEELIHHVLKGKEALPNLTVVHSTSVRLPEGIHEISGSWREKDAVIRSARYILSRSGYSTLMDCVILNSHGIFIPTKGQAEQEYLAERWLKR
;
A
#
# COMPACT_ATOMS: atom_id res chain seq x y z
N MET A 1 -3.33 0.49 -24.38
CA MET A 1 -3.07 0.66 -22.94
C MET A 1 -2.63 -0.68 -22.38
N ILE A 2 -1.46 -0.75 -21.74
CA ILE A 2 -0.94 -2.01 -21.19
C ILE A 2 -1.54 -2.25 -19.80
N LYS A 3 -2.07 -3.45 -19.59
CA LYS A 3 -2.57 -3.90 -18.29
C LYS A 3 -1.67 -5.01 -17.73
N PRO A 4 -1.70 -5.27 -16.40
CA PRO A 4 -0.90 -6.31 -15.78
C PRO A 4 -1.02 -7.67 -16.47
N GLU A 5 -2.22 -8.08 -16.89
CA GLU A 5 -2.51 -9.36 -17.56
C GLU A 5 -1.86 -9.51 -18.95
N ASN A 6 -1.34 -8.42 -19.53
CA ASN A 6 -0.72 -8.44 -20.86
C ASN A 6 0.81 -8.53 -20.80
N ILE A 7 1.42 -8.53 -19.61
CA ILE A 7 2.87 -8.59 -19.45
C ILE A 7 3.29 -10.02 -19.14
N CYS A 8 3.81 -10.76 -20.13
CA CYS A 8 4.21 -12.15 -19.97
C CYS A 8 5.66 -12.38 -20.44
N GLY A 9 6.40 -13.23 -19.72
CA GLY A 9 7.78 -13.59 -20.08
C GLY A 9 8.76 -12.41 -20.10
N LYS A 10 8.55 -11.41 -19.24
CA LYS A 10 9.35 -10.18 -19.13
C LYS A 10 10.17 -10.12 -17.84
N ARG A 11 11.21 -9.30 -17.86
CA ARG A 11 12.01 -8.94 -16.68
C ARG A 11 11.49 -7.62 -16.13
N ILE A 12 10.98 -7.63 -14.91
CA ILE A 12 10.24 -6.48 -14.36
C ILE A 12 10.89 -6.02 -13.06
N LEU A 13 11.22 -4.73 -13.01
CA LEU A 13 11.72 -4.07 -11.82
C LEU A 13 10.58 -3.37 -11.09
N ILE A 14 10.36 -3.68 -9.82
CA ILE A 14 9.26 -3.14 -9.01
C ILE A 14 9.83 -2.50 -7.73
N SER A 15 9.33 -1.33 -7.32
CA SER A 15 9.66 -0.76 -6.01
C SER A 15 8.46 -0.19 -5.28
N PRO A 16 8.09 -0.74 -4.09
CA PRO A 16 7.09 -0.17 -3.20
C PRO A 16 7.57 1.14 -2.56
N LEU A 17 6.66 2.10 -2.37
CA LEU A 17 6.95 3.28 -1.54
C LEU A 17 7.18 2.85 -0.08
N ASN A 18 8.16 3.44 0.60
CA ASN A 18 8.41 3.20 2.02
C ASN A 18 7.49 4.04 2.95
N TRP A 19 6.29 4.37 2.48
CA TRP A 19 5.25 5.11 3.21
C TRP A 19 4.32 4.16 3.96
N GLY A 20 4.90 3.33 4.82
CA GLY A 20 4.16 2.28 5.50
C GLY A 20 3.89 1.05 4.64
N MET A 21 3.45 -0.02 5.29
CA MET A 21 3.42 -1.36 4.70
C MET A 21 2.24 -1.63 3.77
N GLY A 22 1.27 -0.71 3.65
CA GLY A 22 0.17 -0.86 2.69
C GLY A 22 0.65 -0.89 1.22
N HIS A 23 1.76 -0.21 0.93
CA HIS A 23 2.46 -0.25 -0.36
C HIS A 23 3.09 -1.61 -0.64
N VAL A 24 3.68 -2.25 0.38
CA VAL A 24 4.18 -3.62 0.28
C VAL A 24 3.01 -4.59 0.06
N ALA A 25 1.95 -4.47 0.87
CA ALA A 25 0.77 -5.34 0.80
C ALA A 25 0.13 -5.37 -0.59
N ARG A 26 -0.08 -4.21 -1.22
CA ARG A 26 -0.66 -4.16 -2.58
C ARG A 26 0.29 -4.67 -3.66
N CYS A 27 1.59 -4.45 -3.50
CA CYS A 27 2.61 -5.01 -4.41
C CYS A 27 2.67 -6.54 -4.35
N ILE A 28 2.42 -7.18 -3.19
CA ILE A 28 2.41 -8.65 -3.09
C ILE A 28 1.39 -9.27 -4.05
N GLY A 29 0.16 -8.75 -4.09
CA GLY A 29 -0.86 -9.24 -5.02
C GLY A 29 -0.43 -9.11 -6.48
N LEU A 30 0.17 -7.96 -6.84
CA LEU A 30 0.63 -7.69 -8.20
C LEU A 30 1.81 -8.60 -8.60
N ILE A 31 2.79 -8.75 -7.70
CA ILE A 31 3.94 -9.63 -7.87
C ILE A 31 3.46 -11.07 -8.09
N HIS A 32 2.51 -11.54 -7.30
CA HIS A 32 1.95 -12.88 -7.44
C HIS A 32 1.35 -13.12 -8.84
N GLN A 33 0.53 -12.17 -9.31
CA GLN A 33 -0.03 -12.25 -10.66
C GLN A 33 1.06 -12.25 -11.74
N LEU A 34 2.00 -11.30 -11.67
CA LEU A 34 3.06 -11.18 -12.68
C LEU A 34 3.98 -12.40 -12.67
N GLN A 35 4.28 -12.99 -11.51
CA GLN A 35 5.07 -14.22 -11.42
C GLN A 35 4.33 -15.40 -12.07
N GLY A 36 3.00 -15.51 -11.88
CA GLY A 36 2.17 -16.51 -12.56
C GLY A 36 2.13 -16.38 -14.09
N GLN A 37 2.51 -15.23 -14.63
CA GLN A 37 2.60 -14.95 -16.07
C GLN A 37 4.01 -15.24 -16.64
N GLY A 38 4.86 -15.95 -15.88
CA GLY A 38 6.20 -16.34 -16.31
C GLY A 38 7.20 -15.18 -16.36
N ASN A 39 6.92 -14.07 -15.65
CA ASN A 39 7.85 -12.95 -15.55
C ASN A 39 8.93 -13.21 -14.50
N GLU A 40 10.13 -12.70 -14.76
CA GLU A 40 11.22 -12.63 -13.77
C GLU A 40 11.13 -11.29 -13.03
N LEU A 41 11.04 -11.33 -11.69
CA LEU A 41 10.75 -10.16 -10.88
C LEU A 41 11.93 -9.73 -10.02
N PHE A 42 12.30 -8.46 -10.18
CA PHE A 42 13.31 -7.75 -9.42
C PHE A 42 12.60 -6.76 -8.50
N VAL A 43 12.81 -6.87 -7.18
CA VAL A 43 12.19 -5.98 -6.20
C VAL A 43 13.24 -5.10 -5.56
N ALA A 44 13.16 -3.80 -5.81
CA ALA A 44 14.04 -2.80 -5.24
C ALA A 44 13.43 -2.24 -3.95
N CYS A 45 13.96 -2.65 -2.80
CA CYS A 45 13.37 -2.35 -1.50
C CYS A 45 14.38 -2.26 -0.35
N ASP A 46 13.94 -1.74 0.80
CA ASP A 46 14.73 -1.78 2.03
C ASP A 46 14.64 -3.14 2.75
N LYS A 47 15.44 -3.33 3.81
CA LYS A 47 15.48 -4.60 4.57
C LYS A 47 14.16 -4.97 5.25
N ASN A 48 13.36 -3.98 5.67
CA ASN A 48 12.09 -4.24 6.33
C ASN A 48 11.05 -4.72 5.32
N GLN A 49 11.04 -4.11 4.13
CA GLN A 49 10.19 -4.54 3.03
C GLN A 49 10.63 -5.91 2.49
N GLU A 50 11.95 -6.15 2.37
CA GLU A 50 12.50 -7.45 1.97
C GLU A 50 12.01 -8.56 2.90
N ALA A 51 12.12 -8.36 4.23
CA ALA A 51 11.70 -9.36 5.22
C ALA A 51 10.25 -9.81 4.97
N VAL A 52 9.35 -8.89 4.65
CA VAL A 52 7.95 -9.21 4.32
C VAL A 52 7.86 -9.95 2.99
N PHE A 53 8.50 -9.47 1.91
CA PHE A 53 8.42 -10.14 0.61
C PHE A 53 8.92 -11.59 0.65
N ARG A 54 9.97 -11.86 1.44
CA ARG A 54 10.53 -13.20 1.61
C ARG A 54 9.57 -14.18 2.29
N GLU A 55 8.58 -13.69 3.05
CA GLU A 55 7.52 -14.54 3.59
C GLU A 55 6.54 -15.04 2.51
N TYR A 56 6.43 -14.33 1.38
CA TYR A 56 5.49 -14.64 0.30
C TYR A 56 6.17 -15.29 -0.91
N PHE A 57 7.42 -14.93 -1.18
CA PHE A 57 8.12 -15.33 -2.40
C PHE A 57 9.56 -15.70 -2.12
N LYS A 58 9.94 -16.93 -2.51
CA LYS A 58 11.31 -17.42 -2.34
C LYS A 58 12.23 -16.96 -3.48
N ASP A 59 11.69 -16.86 -4.69
CA ASP A 59 12.48 -16.72 -5.92
C ASP A 59 12.61 -15.25 -6.41
N LEU A 60 12.23 -14.27 -5.58
CA LEU A 60 12.43 -12.85 -5.94
C LEU A 60 13.91 -12.48 -5.92
N ILE A 61 14.31 -11.73 -6.95
CA ILE A 61 15.61 -11.08 -6.98
C ILE A 61 15.47 -9.74 -6.23
N ILE A 62 16.09 -9.65 -5.06
CA ILE A 62 16.02 -8.44 -4.24
C ILE A 62 17.21 -7.54 -4.55
N ILE A 63 16.92 -6.27 -4.83
CA ILE A 63 17.90 -5.23 -5.03
C ILE A 63 17.80 -4.27 -3.84
N PRO A 64 18.85 -4.14 -3.00
CA PRO A 64 18.84 -3.17 -1.92
C PRO A 64 18.62 -1.76 -2.49
N HIS A 65 17.57 -1.07 -2.00
CA HIS A 65 17.20 0.24 -2.53
C HIS A 65 16.73 1.16 -1.41
N GLU A 66 17.31 2.36 -1.34
CA GLU A 66 16.95 3.31 -0.31
C GLU A 66 15.54 3.88 -0.52
N GLY A 67 14.77 3.96 0.56
CA GLY A 67 13.48 4.64 0.59
C GLY A 67 13.62 6.17 0.52
N TYR A 68 12.48 6.85 0.45
CA TYR A 68 12.43 8.29 0.63
C TYR A 68 12.63 8.68 2.11
N PRO A 69 13.26 9.83 2.39
CA PRO A 69 13.59 10.29 3.74
C PRO A 69 12.36 10.86 4.47
N PHE A 70 11.24 10.13 4.47
CA PHE A 70 10.05 10.48 5.22
C PHE A 70 10.28 10.33 6.71
N HIS A 71 9.66 11.21 7.50
CA HIS A 71 9.67 11.12 8.95
C HIS A 71 8.26 11.42 9.46
N PHE A 72 7.69 10.49 10.20
CA PHE A 72 6.33 10.60 10.72
C PHE A 72 6.39 11.18 12.14
N GLY A 73 6.25 12.50 12.27
CA GLY A 73 6.34 13.20 13.55
C GLY A 73 5.10 13.09 14.45
N GLY A 74 4.11 12.27 14.11
CA GLY A 74 2.91 12.02 14.91
C GLY A 74 1.88 13.16 14.98
N LYS A 75 2.23 14.39 14.59
CA LYS A 75 1.41 15.61 14.79
C LYS A 75 0.41 15.93 13.68
N GLY A 76 0.25 15.07 12.66
CA GLY A 76 -0.72 15.29 11.57
C GLY A 76 -0.44 16.49 10.65
N HIS A 77 0.71 17.18 10.80
CA HIS A 77 1.13 18.31 9.93
C HIS A 77 1.91 17.84 8.71
N PHE A 78 1.32 16.89 8.01
CA PHE A 78 1.99 16.10 6.99
C PHE A 78 2.55 16.93 5.81
N GLY A 79 1.82 17.96 5.36
CA GLY A 79 2.27 18.86 4.30
C GLY A 79 3.52 19.69 4.67
N TRP A 80 3.64 20.11 5.93
CA TRP A 80 4.80 20.89 6.41
C TRP A 80 6.07 20.04 6.52
N ASP A 81 5.92 18.79 6.98
CA ASP A 81 7.02 17.83 7.05
C ASP A 81 7.56 17.52 5.63
N LEU A 82 6.69 17.42 4.63
CA LEU A 82 7.08 17.22 3.24
C LEU A 82 7.78 18.45 2.65
N LEU A 83 7.28 19.66 2.92
CA LEU A 83 7.86 20.92 2.43
C LEU A 83 9.26 21.16 3.00
N SER A 84 9.44 20.95 4.31
CA SER A 84 10.73 21.11 5.00
C SER A 84 11.83 20.18 4.45
N ARG A 85 11.44 19.04 3.85
CA ARG A 85 12.34 18.04 3.25
C ARG A 85 12.36 18.06 1.72
N SER A 86 11.78 19.07 1.08
CA SER A 86 11.70 19.14 -0.38
C SER A 86 13.06 19.09 -1.11
N ARG A 87 14.15 19.53 -0.47
CA ARG A 87 15.51 19.44 -1.04
C ARG A 87 16.05 18.01 -1.02
N SER A 88 15.96 17.32 0.13
CA SER A 88 16.41 15.93 0.24
C SER A 88 15.58 14.99 -0.61
N LEU A 89 14.27 15.21 -0.70
CA LEU A 89 13.38 14.46 -1.60
C LEU A 89 13.77 14.65 -3.06
N ARG A 90 14.03 15.89 -3.51
CA ARG A 90 14.50 16.14 -4.87
C ARG A 90 15.84 15.47 -5.17
N SER A 91 16.78 15.51 -4.22
CA SER A 91 18.06 14.82 -4.33
C SER A 91 17.88 13.31 -4.46
N ARG A 92 17.08 12.72 -3.57
CA ARG A 92 16.77 11.28 -3.60
C ARG A 92 16.09 10.86 -4.89
N MET A 93 15.12 11.63 -5.39
CA MET A 93 14.49 11.38 -6.69
C MET A 93 15.47 11.44 -7.87
N LYS A 94 16.52 12.28 -7.80
CA LYS A 94 17.55 12.35 -8.84
C LYS A 94 18.45 11.11 -8.78
N ASN A 95 18.94 10.77 -7.59
CA ASN A 95 19.80 9.60 -7.39
C ASN A 95 19.07 8.31 -7.78
N GLU A 96 17.80 8.19 -7.38
CA GLU A 96 16.94 7.05 -7.71
C GLU A 96 16.81 6.81 -9.22
N ARG A 97 16.81 7.86 -10.04
CA ARG A 97 16.76 7.72 -11.51
C ARG A 97 18.03 7.10 -12.07
N GLU A 98 19.19 7.53 -11.56
CA GLU A 98 20.47 6.98 -11.99
C GLU A 98 20.62 5.53 -11.53
N GLU A 99 20.18 5.22 -10.31
CA GLU A 99 20.13 3.84 -9.78
C GLU A 99 19.23 2.95 -10.64
N VAL A 100 18.00 3.39 -10.95
CA VAL A 100 17.08 2.65 -11.82
C VAL A 100 17.67 2.45 -13.21
N LYS A 101 18.30 3.47 -13.79
CA LYS A 101 18.96 3.35 -15.09
C LYS A 101 20.03 2.25 -15.07
N GLN A 102 20.88 2.24 -14.04
CA GLN A 102 21.94 1.23 -13.91
C GLN A 102 21.34 -0.17 -13.75
N ILE A 103 20.35 -0.33 -12.87
CA ILE A 103 19.67 -1.62 -12.65
C ILE A 103 19.05 -2.15 -13.95
N VAL A 104 18.41 -1.27 -14.73
CA VAL A 104 17.78 -1.62 -16.00
C VAL A 104 18.81 -2.17 -16.99
N LEU A 105 19.97 -1.53 -17.09
CA LEU A 105 21.04 -1.96 -17.99
C LEU A 105 21.65 -3.30 -17.53
N ASP A 106 22.00 -3.40 -16.24
CA ASP A 106 22.70 -4.57 -15.69
C ASP A 106 21.83 -5.84 -15.72
N ASN A 107 20.51 -5.68 -15.58
CA ASN A 107 19.56 -6.79 -15.48
C ASN A 107 18.66 -6.88 -16.71
N SER A 108 18.94 -6.16 -17.79
CA SER A 108 18.15 -6.14 -19.04
C SER A 108 16.63 -6.06 -18.77
N ILE A 109 16.23 -5.17 -17.87
CA ILE A 109 14.83 -5.03 -17.44
C ILE A 109 13.98 -4.54 -18.62
N ASP A 110 12.81 -5.14 -18.84
CA ASP A 110 11.85 -4.75 -19.87
C ASP A 110 10.87 -3.67 -19.40
N PHE A 111 10.48 -3.70 -18.11
CA PHE A 111 9.50 -2.79 -17.53
C PHE A 111 9.91 -2.35 -16.11
N VAL A 112 9.69 -1.07 -15.80
CA VAL A 112 9.83 -0.54 -14.45
C VAL A 112 8.43 -0.23 -13.90
N ILE A 113 8.12 -0.74 -12.71
CA ILE A 113 6.87 -0.45 -11.99
C ILE A 113 7.21 0.31 -10.71
N SER A 114 6.77 1.56 -10.67
CA SER A 114 6.90 2.44 -9.53
C SER A 114 5.61 2.48 -8.74
N ASP A 115 5.65 2.04 -7.50
CA ASP A 115 4.52 2.19 -6.59
C ASP A 115 4.59 3.57 -5.92
N HIS A 116 4.00 4.59 -6.55
CA HIS A 116 3.97 5.96 -6.04
C HIS A 116 5.36 6.56 -5.73
N ARG A 117 6.42 6.16 -6.45
CA ARG A 117 7.78 6.72 -6.34
C ARG A 117 8.14 7.53 -7.58
N TYR A 118 8.06 8.86 -7.50
CA TYR A 118 8.31 9.74 -8.66
C TYR A 118 9.73 9.70 -9.27
N GLY A 119 10.74 9.26 -8.53
CA GLY A 119 12.11 9.10 -9.04
C GLY A 119 12.37 7.70 -9.61
N PHE A 120 11.52 6.71 -9.32
CA PHE A 120 11.69 5.33 -9.73
C PHE A 120 11.22 5.14 -11.18
N ILE A 121 11.94 5.75 -12.11
CA ILE A 121 11.57 5.85 -13.52
C ILE A 121 12.82 5.69 -14.39
N SER A 122 12.69 4.99 -15.50
CA SER A 122 13.74 4.82 -16.51
C SER A 122 13.40 5.57 -17.80
N SER A 123 14.43 6.11 -18.46
CA SER A 123 14.34 6.60 -19.85
C SER A 123 14.54 5.49 -20.88
N GLU A 124 15.12 4.37 -20.48
CA GLU A 124 15.54 3.29 -21.41
C GLU A 124 14.39 2.34 -21.73
N VAL A 125 13.45 2.17 -20.80
CA VAL A 125 12.33 1.22 -20.92
C VAL A 125 11.03 1.79 -20.38
N PRO A 126 9.87 1.28 -20.82
CA PRO A 126 8.57 1.74 -20.33
C PRO A 126 8.47 1.66 -18.81
N SER A 127 8.10 2.79 -18.21
CA SER A 127 7.90 2.91 -16.77
C SER A 127 6.43 3.13 -16.44
N ILE A 128 5.94 2.43 -15.42
CA ILE A 128 4.55 2.38 -15.01
C ILE A 128 4.43 2.99 -13.61
N PHE A 129 3.56 3.99 -13.45
CA PHE A 129 3.25 4.57 -12.15
C PHE A 129 1.99 3.94 -11.58
N MET A 130 2.12 3.26 -10.45
CA MET A 130 1.03 2.63 -9.74
C MET A 130 0.54 3.50 -8.57
N THR A 131 -0.75 3.81 -8.53
CA THR A 131 -1.35 4.66 -7.49
C THR A 131 -2.85 4.40 -7.33
N HIS A 132 -3.41 4.69 -6.16
CA HIS A 132 -4.86 4.86 -5.97
C HIS A 132 -5.23 6.35 -5.79
N GLN A 133 -4.22 7.21 -5.74
CA GLN A 133 -4.33 8.66 -5.61
C GLN A 133 -3.86 9.28 -6.92
N VAL A 134 -4.75 9.28 -7.91
CA VAL A 134 -4.66 10.15 -9.10
C VAL A 134 -4.83 11.61 -8.68
N ASN A 135 -5.67 11.85 -7.66
CA ASN A 135 -5.84 13.11 -6.97
C ASN A 135 -5.46 12.93 -5.50
N LEU A 136 -4.62 13.83 -4.99
CA LEU A 136 -4.23 13.82 -3.58
C LEU A 136 -5.39 14.33 -2.69
N PRO A 137 -5.52 13.84 -1.44
CA PRO A 137 -6.51 14.31 -0.47
C PRO A 137 -6.08 15.65 0.15
N ILE A 138 -5.93 16.67 -0.70
CA ILE A 138 -5.39 17.99 -0.35
C ILE A 138 -6.50 19.03 -0.14
N LYS A 139 -6.21 20.02 0.69
CA LYS A 139 -7.09 21.19 0.90
C LYS A 139 -6.97 22.18 -0.25
N TRP A 140 -7.94 23.08 -0.38
CA TRP A 140 -8.03 24.03 -1.50
C TRP A 140 -6.81 24.95 -1.63
N TYR A 141 -6.09 25.23 -0.53
CA TYR A 141 -4.88 26.06 -0.52
C TYR A 141 -3.60 25.27 -0.90
N GLU A 142 -3.68 23.95 -1.03
CA GLU A 142 -2.56 23.06 -1.39
C GLU A 142 -2.58 22.68 -2.89
N LYS A 143 -3.37 23.37 -3.72
CA LYS A 143 -3.53 23.09 -5.17
C LYS A 143 -2.20 22.95 -5.92
N GLY A 144 -1.17 23.71 -5.54
CA GLY A 144 0.16 23.61 -6.14
C GLY A 144 0.80 22.22 -5.98
N VAL A 145 0.53 21.52 -4.86
CA VAL A 145 0.98 20.15 -4.62
C VAL A 145 0.30 19.18 -5.59
N GLY A 146 -1.00 19.35 -5.82
CA GLY A 146 -1.76 18.57 -6.80
C GLY A 146 -1.23 18.76 -8.22
N ILE A 147 -0.91 20.00 -8.63
CA ILE A 147 -0.33 20.29 -9.95
C ILE A 147 1.05 19.63 -10.09
N LEU A 148 1.90 19.71 -9.05
CA LEU A 148 3.20 19.07 -9.06
C LEU A 148 3.08 17.55 -9.13
N HIS A 149 2.19 16.94 -8.32
CA HIS A 149 1.87 15.51 -8.35
C HIS A 149 1.52 15.06 -9.76
N TRP A 150 0.56 15.74 -10.41
CA TRP A 150 0.16 15.46 -11.78
C TRP A 150 1.33 15.60 -12.78
N LYS A 151 2.13 16.66 -12.65
CA LYS A 151 3.31 16.88 -13.51
C LYS A 151 4.37 15.78 -13.35
N LEU A 152 4.57 15.26 -12.13
CA LEU A 152 5.51 14.19 -11.86
C LEU A 152 4.99 12.84 -12.35
N MET A 153 3.71 12.53 -12.08
CA MET A 153 3.05 11.30 -12.49
C MET A 153 2.99 11.15 -14.02
N LYS A 154 2.69 12.23 -14.76
CA LYS A 154 2.63 12.23 -16.24
C LYS A 154 3.97 11.97 -16.94
N ARG A 155 5.08 11.85 -16.20
CA ARG A 155 6.39 11.48 -16.77
C ARG A 155 6.49 10.00 -17.11
N PHE A 156 5.67 9.17 -16.48
CA PHE A 156 5.65 7.73 -16.68
C PHE A 156 4.96 7.39 -17.99
N THR A 157 5.41 6.31 -18.64
CA THR A 157 4.86 5.81 -19.90
C THR A 157 3.40 5.40 -19.71
N PHE A 158 3.10 4.67 -18.63
CA PHE A 158 1.76 4.22 -18.29
C PHE A 158 1.43 4.51 -16.82
N ILE A 159 0.14 4.58 -16.52
CA ILE A 159 -0.36 4.77 -15.17
C ILE A 159 -1.33 3.64 -14.85
N TRP A 160 -1.09 2.95 -13.73
CA TRP A 160 -1.98 1.93 -13.21
C TRP A 160 -2.70 2.47 -11.99
N VAL A 161 -4.01 2.63 -12.14
CA VAL A 161 -4.87 3.07 -11.06
C VAL A 161 -5.37 1.83 -10.32
N LEU A 162 -4.88 1.63 -9.10
CA LEU A 162 -5.29 0.57 -8.18
C LEU A 162 -6.68 0.89 -7.64
N ASP A 163 -7.68 0.88 -8.49
CA ASP A 163 -9.09 1.04 -8.14
C ASP A 163 -9.96 0.50 -9.28
N ASP A 164 -11.27 0.46 -9.07
CA ASP A 164 -12.24 0.12 -10.11
C ASP A 164 -12.96 1.37 -10.65
N GLU A 165 -13.25 1.41 -11.95
CA GLU A 165 -13.94 2.54 -12.59
C GLU A 165 -15.40 2.67 -12.13
N LYS A 166 -16.09 1.54 -11.96
CA LYS A 166 -17.54 1.49 -11.64
C LYS A 166 -17.79 1.34 -10.14
N SER A 167 -16.96 0.54 -9.49
CA SER A 167 -17.07 0.15 -8.07
C SER A 167 -15.92 0.71 -7.24
N SER A 168 -15.53 1.95 -7.53
CA SER A 168 -14.38 2.62 -6.93
C SER A 168 -14.39 2.64 -5.39
N LEU A 169 -13.31 2.18 -4.78
CA LEU A 169 -13.04 2.31 -3.35
C LEU A 169 -12.47 3.68 -3.00
N ALA A 170 -11.66 4.29 -3.89
CA ALA A 170 -10.96 5.55 -3.61
C ALA A 170 -11.77 6.79 -4.02
N GLY A 171 -12.88 6.62 -4.74
CA GLY A 171 -13.77 7.67 -5.22
C GLY A 171 -13.03 8.80 -5.93
N LYS A 172 -13.11 10.01 -5.39
CA LYS A 172 -12.48 11.19 -6.01
C LYS A 172 -10.95 11.10 -6.06
N LEU A 173 -10.33 10.27 -5.22
CA LEU A 173 -8.88 10.11 -5.18
C LEU A 173 -8.36 9.36 -6.41
N SER A 174 -9.13 8.44 -6.98
CA SER A 174 -8.77 7.69 -8.19
C SER A 174 -9.47 8.20 -9.45
N ALA A 175 -10.41 9.14 -9.31
CA ALA A 175 -11.15 9.74 -10.42
C ALA A 175 -10.25 10.49 -11.43
N ASN A 176 -10.77 10.69 -12.64
CA ASN A 176 -10.08 11.36 -13.74
C ASN A 176 -8.79 10.63 -14.15
N CYS A 177 -8.90 9.32 -14.40
CA CYS A 177 -7.79 8.52 -14.89
C CYS A 177 -7.11 9.21 -16.10
N PRO A 178 -5.77 9.36 -16.09
CA PRO A 178 -5.04 9.94 -17.21
C PRO A 178 -5.26 9.18 -18.52
N GLU A 179 -5.05 9.84 -19.67
CA GLU A 179 -5.17 9.21 -21.01
C GLU A 179 -4.23 8.01 -21.18
N ASN A 180 -3.03 8.09 -20.61
CA ASN A 180 -2.07 6.99 -20.54
C ASN A 180 -2.21 6.16 -19.25
N GLY A 181 -3.37 6.25 -18.57
CA GLY A 181 -3.72 5.44 -17.41
C GLY A 181 -4.87 4.45 -17.62
N CYS A 182 -4.89 3.37 -16.83
CA CYS A 182 -6.04 2.46 -16.76
C CYS A 182 -6.31 2.00 -15.33
N TYR A 183 -7.57 1.72 -15.03
CA TYR A 183 -8.00 1.05 -13.80
C TYR A 183 -7.64 -0.44 -13.87
N ILE A 184 -6.94 -0.93 -12.86
CA ILE A 184 -6.48 -2.32 -12.76
C ILE A 184 -7.17 -3.11 -11.63
N GLY A 185 -8.11 -2.47 -10.93
CA GLY A 185 -8.81 -3.07 -9.79
C GLY A 185 -7.97 -3.08 -8.50
N PRO A 186 -8.55 -3.60 -7.41
CA PRO A 186 -7.85 -3.72 -6.14
C PRO A 186 -6.83 -4.87 -6.16
N TYR A 187 -5.66 -4.63 -5.57
CA TYR A 187 -4.66 -5.66 -5.31
C TYR A 187 -4.44 -5.83 -3.82
N SER A 188 -4.43 -7.08 -3.37
CA SER A 188 -4.23 -7.45 -1.98
C SER A 188 -3.19 -8.55 -1.88
N ARG A 189 -2.44 -8.56 -0.77
CA ARG A 189 -1.58 -9.69 -0.41
C ARG A 189 -2.35 -10.98 -0.23
N PHE A 190 -3.66 -10.91 0.02
CA PHE A 190 -4.51 -12.09 0.16
C PHE A 190 -4.83 -12.77 -1.16
N SER A 191 -4.52 -12.15 -2.31
CA SER A 191 -4.67 -12.78 -3.63
C SER A 191 -3.71 -13.95 -3.86
N VAL A 192 -2.69 -14.14 -3.02
CA VAL A 192 -1.78 -15.30 -3.07
C VAL A 192 -2.43 -16.60 -2.62
N TYR A 193 -3.58 -16.52 -1.97
CA TYR A 193 -4.28 -17.69 -1.45
C TYR A 193 -5.39 -18.09 -2.42
N THR A 194 -5.40 -19.37 -2.79
CA THR A 194 -6.42 -19.94 -3.69
C THR A 194 -7.56 -20.62 -2.94
N ASP A 195 -7.35 -20.93 -1.66
CA ASP A 195 -8.33 -21.56 -0.79
C ASP A 195 -9.28 -20.54 -0.15
N GLN A 196 -10.55 -20.93 -0.05
CA GLN A 196 -11.55 -20.19 0.72
C GLN A 196 -11.50 -20.64 2.18
N VAL A 197 -11.48 -19.67 3.10
CA VAL A 197 -11.43 -19.92 4.54
C VAL A 197 -12.77 -19.59 5.17
N GLU A 198 -13.27 -20.49 5.99
CA GLU A 198 -14.47 -20.27 6.79
C GLU A 198 -14.26 -19.11 7.79
N LYS A 199 -15.25 -18.20 7.89
CA LYS A 199 -15.18 -17.01 8.75
C LYS A 199 -15.49 -17.34 10.21
N LYS A 200 -14.54 -18.00 10.88
CA LYS A 200 -14.67 -18.50 12.26
C LYS A 200 -14.46 -17.43 13.33
N ILE A 201 -13.72 -16.37 13.03
CA ILE A 201 -13.43 -15.30 13.98
C ILE A 201 -14.38 -14.15 13.70
N ASP A 202 -15.16 -13.74 14.71
CA ASP A 202 -16.16 -12.70 14.54
C ASP A 202 -15.50 -11.34 14.28
N HIS A 203 -14.60 -10.91 15.16
CA HIS A 203 -13.94 -9.60 15.06
C HIS A 203 -12.42 -9.71 15.15
N VAL A 204 -11.72 -9.17 14.15
CA VAL A 204 -10.26 -9.01 14.16
C VAL A 204 -9.90 -7.53 14.08
N LEU A 205 -9.19 -7.03 15.10
CA LEU A 205 -8.60 -5.70 15.08
C LEU A 205 -7.20 -5.75 14.47
N VAL A 206 -7.02 -5.11 13.31
CA VAL A 206 -5.73 -4.94 12.65
C VAL A 206 -5.13 -3.58 13.03
N ALA A 207 -4.24 -3.59 14.01
CA ALA A 207 -3.51 -2.42 14.49
C ALA A 207 -2.11 -2.39 13.86
N SER A 208 -2.05 -1.93 12.61
CA SER A 208 -0.82 -1.77 11.82
C SER A 208 -0.42 -0.31 11.63
N GLY A 209 0.85 -0.06 11.31
CA GLY A 209 1.39 1.27 11.02
C GLY A 209 2.33 1.78 12.12
N PRO A 210 2.64 3.09 12.14
CA PRO A 210 3.45 3.68 13.20
C PRO A 210 2.90 3.34 14.60
N ASN A 211 3.77 2.94 15.53
CA ASN A 211 3.38 2.40 16.83
C ASN A 211 2.35 3.27 17.57
N ILE A 212 2.54 4.59 17.55
CA ILE A 212 1.64 5.57 18.19
C ILE A 212 0.19 5.41 17.69
N TYR A 213 -0.02 5.23 16.38
CA TYR A 213 -1.37 5.13 15.80
C TYR A 213 -2.02 3.77 16.03
N ALA A 214 -1.20 2.71 16.08
CA ALA A 214 -1.65 1.36 16.41
C ALA A 214 -2.06 1.27 17.89
N GLU A 215 -1.25 1.84 18.79
CA GLU A 215 -1.56 1.98 20.22
C GLU A 215 -2.84 2.77 20.43
N GLU A 216 -2.97 3.95 19.82
CA GLU A 216 -4.17 4.77 19.94
C GLU A 216 -5.43 4.02 19.47
N LEU A 217 -5.33 3.26 18.37
CA LEU A 217 -6.44 2.46 17.87
C LEU A 217 -6.85 1.35 18.85
N ILE A 218 -5.87 0.59 19.36
CA ILE A 218 -6.11 -0.46 20.36
C ILE A 218 -6.80 0.15 21.57
N HIS A 219 -6.27 1.25 22.13
CA HIS A 219 -6.89 1.90 23.27
C HIS A 219 -8.30 2.42 22.98
N HIS A 220 -8.54 2.96 21.78
CA HIS A 220 -9.87 3.45 21.40
C HIS A 220 -10.90 2.31 21.37
N VAL A 221 -10.55 1.18 20.76
CA VAL A 221 -11.44 0.00 20.66
C VAL A 221 -11.65 -0.61 22.05
N LEU A 222 -10.60 -0.76 22.84
CA LEU A 222 -10.68 -1.44 24.15
C LEU A 222 -11.27 -0.58 25.27
N LYS A 223 -11.12 0.76 25.22
CA LYS A 223 -11.77 1.68 26.18
C LYS A 223 -13.23 1.97 25.81
N GLY A 224 -13.62 1.76 24.55
CA GLY A 224 -15.01 1.87 24.14
C GLY A 224 -15.87 0.89 24.93
N LYS A 225 -17.13 1.26 25.22
CA LYS A 225 -18.13 0.37 25.83
C LYS A 225 -18.46 -0.88 24.99
N GLU A 226 -17.84 -1.00 23.81
CA GLU A 226 -17.90 -2.13 22.89
C GLU A 226 -16.65 -3.00 23.05
N ALA A 227 -16.42 -3.56 24.23
CA ALA A 227 -15.56 -4.74 24.31
C ALA A 227 -16.26 -5.84 23.50
N LEU A 228 -15.88 -5.98 22.24
CA LEU A 228 -16.45 -6.98 21.35
C LEU A 228 -16.09 -8.36 21.94
N PRO A 229 -17.08 -9.17 22.34
CA PRO A 229 -16.79 -10.51 22.81
C PRO A 229 -16.05 -11.26 21.68
N ASN A 230 -14.96 -11.95 22.03
CA ASN A 230 -14.09 -12.69 21.10
C ASN A 230 -13.28 -11.83 20.11
N LEU A 231 -12.90 -10.61 20.50
CA LEU A 231 -11.95 -9.80 19.73
C LEU A 231 -10.57 -10.46 19.68
N THR A 232 -10.05 -10.68 18.47
CA THR A 232 -8.62 -11.00 18.25
C THR A 232 -7.88 -9.76 17.78
N VAL A 233 -6.73 -9.45 18.37
CA VAL A 233 -5.92 -8.28 18.02
C VAL A 233 -4.67 -8.71 17.28
N VAL A 234 -4.52 -8.21 16.05
CA VAL A 234 -3.33 -8.37 15.21
C VAL A 234 -2.53 -7.07 15.26
N HIS A 235 -1.28 -7.13 15.73
CA HIS A 235 -0.39 -5.96 15.74
C HIS A 235 1.07 -6.30 15.48
N SER A 236 1.88 -5.28 15.22
CA SER A 236 3.35 -5.39 15.12
C SER A 236 4.07 -4.61 16.22
N THR A 237 3.32 -4.07 17.18
CA THR A 237 3.82 -3.19 18.24
C THR A 237 4.12 -3.96 19.53
N SER A 238 4.95 -3.40 20.42
CA SER A 238 5.25 -3.98 21.74
C SER A 238 4.17 -3.69 22.80
N VAL A 239 2.90 -3.58 22.38
CA VAL A 239 1.81 -3.15 23.25
C VAL A 239 1.39 -4.28 24.17
N ARG A 240 1.27 -3.98 25.47
CA ARG A 240 0.65 -4.92 26.40
C ARG A 240 -0.86 -4.83 26.29
N LEU A 241 -1.50 -5.91 25.87
CA LEU A 241 -2.94 -6.02 25.86
C LEU A 241 -3.46 -6.45 27.25
N PRO A 242 -4.69 -6.06 27.62
CA PRO A 242 -5.39 -6.60 28.79
C PRO A 242 -5.48 -8.14 28.76
N GLU A 243 -5.52 -8.76 29.94
CA GLU A 243 -5.75 -10.20 30.07
C GLU A 243 -7.08 -10.62 29.42
N GLY A 244 -7.08 -11.78 28.75
CA GLY A 244 -8.27 -12.34 28.09
C GLY A 244 -8.46 -11.93 26.63
N ILE A 245 -7.60 -11.04 26.08
CA ILE A 245 -7.60 -10.73 24.64
C ILE A 245 -6.68 -11.69 23.90
N HIS A 246 -7.18 -12.29 22.81
CA HIS A 246 -6.36 -13.13 21.95
C HIS A 246 -5.47 -12.25 21.05
N GLU A 247 -4.16 -12.41 21.17
CA GLU A 247 -3.14 -11.59 20.48
C GLU A 247 -2.42 -12.38 19.39
N ILE A 248 -2.18 -11.74 18.24
CA ILE A 248 -1.35 -12.26 17.16
C ILE A 248 -0.33 -11.21 16.75
N SER A 249 0.91 -11.37 17.22
CA SER A 249 2.02 -10.44 16.95
C SER A 249 3.13 -11.02 16.06
N GLY A 250 2.93 -12.24 15.53
CA GLY A 250 3.89 -12.96 14.68
C GLY A 250 4.12 -12.40 13.26
N SER A 251 4.62 -13.25 12.38
CA SER A 251 4.89 -13.00 10.96
C SER A 251 3.64 -12.54 10.18
N TRP A 252 3.83 -11.99 8.98
CA TRP A 252 2.71 -11.62 8.11
C TRP A 252 1.86 -12.83 7.72
N ARG A 253 2.49 -13.99 7.52
CA ARG A 253 1.78 -15.25 7.21
C ARG A 253 0.93 -15.77 8.38
N GLU A 254 1.40 -15.64 9.62
CA GLU A 254 0.60 -15.99 10.80
C GLU A 254 -0.59 -15.04 10.95
N LYS A 255 -0.36 -13.73 10.74
CA LYS A 255 -1.42 -12.71 10.74
C LYS A 255 -2.46 -12.97 9.65
N ASP A 256 -2.04 -13.45 8.49
CA ASP A 256 -2.94 -13.79 7.39
C ASP A 256 -3.93 -14.88 7.73
N ALA A 257 -3.47 -15.95 8.37
CA ALA A 257 -4.35 -17.05 8.77
C ALA A 257 -5.54 -16.54 9.60
N VAL A 258 -5.27 -15.60 10.49
CA VAL A 258 -6.27 -14.99 11.39
C VAL A 258 -7.15 -14.00 10.64
N ILE A 259 -6.56 -13.05 9.90
CA ILE A 259 -7.33 -12.02 9.17
C ILE A 259 -8.23 -12.66 8.10
N ARG A 260 -7.77 -13.70 7.40
CA ARG A 260 -8.59 -14.41 6.38
C ARG A 260 -9.84 -15.05 6.98
N SER A 261 -9.78 -15.51 8.23
CA SER A 261 -10.89 -16.10 8.96
C SER A 261 -11.82 -15.09 9.64
N ALA A 262 -11.56 -13.78 9.49
CA ALA A 262 -12.33 -12.72 10.13
C ALA A 262 -13.63 -12.39 9.38
N ARG A 263 -14.76 -12.36 10.09
CA ARG A 263 -16.03 -11.83 9.58
C ARG A 263 -16.01 -10.30 9.50
N TYR A 264 -15.56 -9.66 10.59
CA TYR A 264 -15.37 -8.22 10.70
C TYR A 264 -13.90 -7.88 10.89
N ILE A 265 -13.40 -6.95 10.08
CA ILE A 265 -12.05 -6.40 10.18
C ILE A 265 -12.16 -4.97 10.70
N LEU A 266 -11.68 -4.73 11.91
CA LEU A 266 -11.54 -3.40 12.49
C LEU A 266 -10.14 -2.87 12.20
N SER A 267 -10.01 -1.65 11.68
CA SER A 267 -8.69 -1.06 11.46
C SER A 267 -8.75 0.46 11.29
N ARG A 268 -7.59 1.08 11.08
CA ARG A 268 -7.53 2.38 10.41
C ARG A 268 -7.99 2.23 8.95
N SER A 269 -8.59 3.27 8.36
CA SER A 269 -9.06 3.32 6.96
C SER A 269 -7.92 3.53 5.95
N GLY A 270 -6.88 2.70 6.00
CA GLY A 270 -5.85 2.68 4.96
C GLY A 270 -6.39 2.05 3.68
N TYR A 271 -6.04 2.61 2.52
CA TYR A 271 -6.56 2.12 1.24
C TYR A 271 -6.28 0.63 0.99
N SER A 272 -5.10 0.14 1.37
CA SER A 272 -4.77 -1.29 1.27
C SER A 272 -5.70 -2.17 2.11
N THR A 273 -6.13 -1.71 3.28
CA THR A 273 -7.05 -2.48 4.12
C THR A 273 -8.47 -2.52 3.55
N LEU A 274 -8.90 -1.45 2.86
CA LEU A 274 -10.14 -1.47 2.09
C LEU A 274 -10.08 -2.51 0.97
N MET A 275 -8.96 -2.58 0.24
CA MET A 275 -8.74 -3.61 -0.79
C MET A 275 -8.75 -5.02 -0.18
N ASP A 276 -8.08 -5.22 0.97
CA ASP A 276 -8.07 -6.49 1.69
C ASP A 276 -9.49 -6.93 2.07
N CYS A 277 -10.34 -6.04 2.60
CA CYS A 277 -11.72 -6.37 2.95
C CYS A 277 -12.54 -6.82 1.74
N VAL A 278 -12.35 -6.17 0.58
CA VAL A 278 -13.02 -6.55 -0.67
C VAL A 278 -12.57 -7.92 -1.14
N ILE A 279 -11.26 -8.18 -1.18
CA ILE A 279 -10.71 -9.47 -1.64
C ILE A 279 -11.09 -10.62 -0.69
N LEU A 280 -11.11 -10.36 0.62
CA LEU A 280 -11.48 -11.36 1.62
C LEU A 280 -12.98 -11.55 1.80
N ASN A 281 -13.81 -10.72 1.16
CA ASN A 281 -15.26 -10.64 1.42
C ASN A 281 -15.57 -10.51 2.92
N SER A 282 -14.83 -9.63 3.61
CA SER A 282 -14.99 -9.34 5.03
C SER A 282 -15.59 -7.95 5.22
N HIS A 283 -16.38 -7.76 6.27
CA HIS A 283 -16.96 -6.47 6.61
C HIS A 283 -15.90 -5.56 7.26
N GLY A 284 -15.65 -4.39 6.69
CA GLY A 284 -14.72 -3.41 7.25
C GLY A 284 -15.40 -2.46 8.23
N ILE A 285 -14.82 -2.27 9.42
CA ILE A 285 -15.19 -1.24 10.41
C ILE A 285 -13.98 -0.34 10.59
N PHE A 286 -14.05 0.87 10.04
CA PHE A 286 -12.87 1.73 9.96
C PHE A 286 -12.94 2.94 10.90
N ILE A 287 -11.87 3.09 11.69
CA ILE A 287 -11.68 4.19 12.62
C ILE A 287 -10.52 5.05 12.09
N PRO A 288 -10.78 6.16 11.37
CA PRO A 288 -9.72 6.96 10.76
C PRO A 288 -8.82 7.60 11.82
N THR A 289 -7.54 7.80 11.47
CA THR A 289 -6.63 8.60 12.29
C THR A 289 -7.02 10.06 12.19
N LYS A 290 -7.27 10.73 13.33
CA LYS A 290 -7.72 12.13 13.34
C LYS A 290 -6.71 13.03 12.62
N GLY A 291 -7.19 13.85 11.69
CA GLY A 291 -6.38 14.76 10.89
C GLY A 291 -5.69 14.13 9.69
N GLN A 292 -5.84 12.82 9.45
CA GLN A 292 -5.41 12.16 8.21
C GLN A 292 -6.54 12.25 7.18
N ALA A 293 -6.48 13.28 6.33
CA ALA A 293 -7.53 13.60 5.36
C ALA A 293 -7.91 12.42 4.44
N GLU A 294 -6.93 11.60 4.05
CA GLU A 294 -7.18 10.39 3.27
C GLU A 294 -8.05 9.39 4.03
N GLN A 295 -7.63 9.04 5.25
CA GLN A 295 -8.31 8.04 6.07
C GLN A 295 -9.72 8.51 6.44
N GLU A 296 -9.89 9.77 6.82
CA GLU A 296 -11.20 10.35 7.13
C GLU A 296 -12.15 10.24 5.93
N TYR A 297 -11.66 10.60 4.74
CA TYR A 297 -12.44 10.49 3.50
C TYR A 297 -12.79 9.04 3.14
N LEU A 298 -11.83 8.12 3.23
CA LEU A 298 -12.04 6.71 2.89
C LEU A 298 -13.02 6.03 3.87
N ALA A 299 -12.97 6.37 5.17
CA ALA A 299 -13.91 5.86 6.16
C ALA A 299 -15.35 6.34 5.87
N GLU A 300 -15.54 7.64 5.60
CA GLU A 300 -16.85 8.18 5.24
C GLU A 300 -17.40 7.54 3.97
N ARG A 301 -16.54 7.32 2.96
CA ARG A 301 -16.94 6.67 1.71
C ARG A 301 -17.34 5.22 1.93
N TRP A 302 -16.59 4.47 2.75
CA TRP A 302 -16.87 3.07 3.02
C TRP A 302 -18.26 2.88 3.66
N LEU A 303 -18.67 3.78 4.56
CA LEU A 303 -19.99 3.73 5.19
C LEU A 303 -21.16 3.99 4.23
N LYS A 304 -20.89 4.62 3.07
CA LYS A 304 -21.89 4.96 2.05
C LYS A 304 -22.03 3.91 0.94
N ARG A 305 -21.20 2.86 0.98
CA ARG A 305 -21.19 1.78 -0.01
C ARG A 305 -22.22 0.72 0.34
#